data_AF-A0A350WYQ6-F1
#
_entry.id   AF-A0A350WYQ6-F1
#
_cell.length_a   1.000
_cell.length_b   1.000
_cell.length_c   1.000
_cell.angle_alpha   90.00
_cell.angle_beta   90.00
_cell.angle_gamma   90.00
#
_symmetry.space_group_name_H-M   'P 1'
#
loop_
_entity.id
_entity.type
_entity.pdbx_description
1 polymer ?
#
loop_
_entity_poly.entity_id
_entity_poly.type
_entity_poly.pdbx_seq_one_letter_code
_entity_poly.pdbx_strand_id
1 'polypeptide(L)'
;MSNLFGMMNSSTTGLQASQVGINTTSNNILNVNTVGYTRQRTVYGTNTPVYFRGVGYTGAGVHVQDIQRLRDQHLEAQVRTENSKYNELGAKLEGLEQIESIFGEPSDTGLSAIFNDFFNNLEELKKDPSNKALQSLIKENGQTIADTVNQFTTQLDKLSQNTSERKEDLLSTAMDLMDSIKAVNENLEKAYKTDPTKSPNELLDQRDNLLRELSGIMDIDVKINDNQTVSVSIKTEDGPVSINDINSKEQLADIEGKIESGAIKGYNDQLAIIESYKTSVNELA
;
A
#
# COMPACT_ATOMS: atom_id res chain seq x y z
N MET A 1 -4.16 59.01 -20.83
CA MET A 1 -5.39 58.22 -21.00
C MET A 1 -4.99 56.79 -21.31
N SER A 2 -5.58 55.79 -20.66
CA SER A 2 -5.44 54.39 -21.11
C SER A 2 -5.87 54.34 -22.57
N ASN A 3 -4.96 54.00 -23.48
CA ASN A 3 -5.25 53.94 -24.91
C ASN A 3 -6.21 52.76 -25.17
N LEU A 4 -7.11 52.85 -26.14
CA LEU A 4 -8.02 51.77 -26.54
C LEU A 4 -7.29 50.43 -26.72
N PHE A 5 -6.07 50.47 -27.26
CA PHE A 5 -5.19 49.30 -27.38
C PHE A 5 -4.82 48.64 -26.05
N GLY A 6 -4.59 49.42 -24.99
CA GLY A 6 -4.31 48.90 -23.64
C GLY A 6 -5.54 48.27 -22.98
N MET A 7 -6.73 48.83 -23.22
CA MET A 7 -8.00 48.24 -22.77
C MET A 7 -8.33 46.94 -23.52
N MET A 8 -8.13 46.91 -24.85
CA MET A 8 -8.30 45.70 -25.65
C MET A 8 -7.31 44.61 -25.22
N ASN A 9 -6.03 44.96 -25.00
CA ASN A 9 -5.04 44.01 -24.52
C ASN A 9 -5.37 43.44 -23.12
N SER A 10 -5.81 44.29 -22.20
CA SER A 10 -6.24 43.85 -20.86
C SER A 10 -7.48 42.94 -20.93
N SER A 11 -8.40 43.23 -21.84
CA SER A 11 -9.58 42.39 -22.08
C SER A 11 -9.20 41.03 -22.69
N THR A 12 -8.30 41.01 -23.68
CA THR A 12 -7.79 39.76 -24.30
C THR A 12 -7.09 38.88 -23.29
N THR A 13 -6.20 39.45 -22.49
CA THR A 13 -5.46 38.70 -21.45
C THR A 13 -6.39 38.20 -20.35
N GLY A 14 -7.43 38.97 -19.98
CA GLY A 14 -8.50 38.52 -19.10
C GLY A 14 -9.32 37.34 -19.64
N LEU A 15 -9.68 37.36 -20.92
CA LEU A 15 -10.40 36.25 -21.56
C LEU A 15 -9.53 34.99 -21.66
N GLN A 16 -8.25 35.13 -22.02
CA GLN A 16 -7.30 34.01 -22.08
C GLN A 16 -7.10 33.38 -20.70
N ALA A 17 -6.92 34.19 -19.65
CA ALA A 17 -6.79 33.69 -18.29
C ALA A 17 -8.09 32.98 -17.84
N SER A 18 -9.25 33.54 -18.15
CA SER A 18 -10.55 32.93 -17.83
C SER A 18 -10.74 31.59 -18.56
N GLN A 19 -10.32 31.49 -19.82
CA GLN A 19 -10.37 30.23 -20.58
C GLN A 19 -9.53 29.15 -19.90
N VAL A 20 -8.33 29.48 -19.41
CA VAL A 20 -7.50 28.53 -18.65
C VAL A 20 -8.20 28.12 -17.35
N GLY A 21 -8.81 29.06 -16.62
CA GLY A 21 -9.58 28.76 -15.42
C GLY A 21 -10.75 27.80 -15.66
N ILE A 22 -11.49 27.99 -16.77
CA ILE A 22 -12.56 27.10 -17.21
C ILE A 22 -11.98 25.73 -17.57
N ASN A 23 -10.86 25.66 -18.30
CA ASN A 23 -10.21 24.41 -18.65
C ASN A 23 -9.75 23.64 -17.39
N THR A 24 -9.14 24.31 -16.41
CA THR A 24 -8.77 23.69 -15.12
C THR A 24 -10.00 23.16 -14.39
N THR A 25 -11.10 23.91 -14.38
CA THR A 25 -12.37 23.46 -13.79
C THR A 25 -12.93 22.24 -14.53
N SER A 26 -12.89 22.25 -15.86
CA SER A 26 -13.29 21.12 -16.70
C SER A 26 -12.45 19.88 -16.40
N ASN A 27 -11.12 20.02 -16.34
CA ASN A 27 -10.21 18.92 -15.98
C ASN A 27 -10.52 18.35 -14.59
N ASN A 28 -10.81 19.21 -13.60
CA ASN A 28 -11.20 18.75 -12.27
C ASN A 28 -12.50 17.94 -12.30
N ILE A 29 -13.50 18.38 -13.06
CA ILE A 29 -14.80 17.69 -13.17
C ILE A 29 -14.63 16.34 -13.86
N LEU A 30 -13.86 16.29 -14.96
CA LEU A 30 -13.63 15.06 -15.73
C LEU A 30 -12.86 14.01 -14.93
N ASN A 31 -11.96 14.44 -14.04
CA ASN A 31 -11.09 13.54 -13.28
C ASN A 31 -11.48 13.40 -11.80
N VAL A 32 -12.65 13.90 -11.39
CA VAL A 32 -13.10 13.86 -9.99
C VAL A 32 -13.17 12.43 -9.43
N ASN A 33 -13.43 11.44 -10.29
CA ASN A 33 -13.51 10.02 -9.93
C ASN A 33 -12.24 9.23 -10.29
N THR A 34 -11.19 9.89 -10.80
CA THR A 34 -9.93 9.24 -11.12
C THR A 34 -9.12 9.07 -9.82
N VAL A 35 -8.77 7.84 -9.48
CA VAL A 35 -7.98 7.54 -8.27
C VAL A 35 -6.64 8.28 -8.34
N GLY A 36 -6.27 8.92 -7.23
CA GLY A 36 -5.01 9.65 -7.11
C GLY A 36 -5.03 11.08 -7.66
N TYR A 37 -6.07 11.49 -8.39
CA TYR A 37 -6.18 12.85 -8.95
C TYR A 37 -6.22 13.92 -7.85
N THR A 38 -5.48 15.01 -8.04
CA THR A 38 -5.54 16.17 -7.15
C THR A 38 -6.26 17.32 -7.79
N ARG A 39 -7.16 17.97 -7.04
CA ARG A 39 -7.79 19.20 -7.47
C ARG A 39 -6.74 20.25 -7.83
N GLN A 40 -6.83 20.76 -9.04
CA GLN A 40 -5.98 21.82 -9.55
C GLN A 40 -6.65 23.20 -9.41
N ARG A 41 -5.85 24.24 -9.17
CA ARG A 41 -6.29 25.64 -9.06
C ARG A 41 -5.40 26.53 -9.92
N THR A 42 -6.03 27.25 -10.83
CA THR A 42 -5.37 28.31 -11.60
C THR A 42 -5.03 29.48 -10.68
N VAL A 43 -3.76 29.88 -10.67
CA VAL A 43 -3.26 31.06 -9.97
C VAL A 43 -3.10 32.18 -10.97
N TYR A 44 -3.71 33.32 -10.69
CA TYR A 44 -3.67 34.50 -11.55
C TYR A 44 -2.67 35.51 -11.02
N GLY A 45 -1.82 36.03 -11.91
CA GLY A 45 -0.88 37.12 -11.64
C GLY A 45 -1.29 38.39 -12.39
N THR A 46 -1.06 39.55 -11.80
CA THR A 46 -1.25 40.83 -12.50
C THR A 46 -0.06 41.10 -13.42
N ASN A 47 -0.31 41.54 -14.65
CA ASN A 47 0.76 41.96 -15.55
C ASN A 47 1.45 43.23 -15.03
N THR A 48 2.73 43.39 -15.36
CA THR A 48 3.53 44.56 -14.97
C THR A 48 2.85 45.86 -15.40
N PRO A 49 2.55 46.79 -14.47
CA PRO A 49 1.86 48.05 -14.79
C PRO A 49 2.64 48.91 -15.78
N VAL A 50 1.93 49.57 -16.69
CA VAL A 50 2.53 50.48 -17.68
C VAL A 50 2.51 51.90 -17.13
N TYR A 51 3.66 52.58 -17.17
CA TYR A 51 3.78 53.97 -16.73
C TYR A 51 3.37 54.95 -17.84
N PHE A 52 2.46 55.86 -17.51
CA PHE A 52 2.04 56.95 -18.38
C PHE A 52 2.44 58.30 -17.77
N ARG A 53 3.26 59.07 -18.50
CA ARG A 53 3.71 60.41 -18.11
C ARG A 53 2.51 61.33 -17.87
N GLY A 54 2.39 61.87 -16.66
CA GLY A 54 1.30 62.77 -16.25
C GLY A 54 0.03 62.09 -15.72
N VAL A 55 -0.03 60.75 -15.69
CA VAL A 55 -1.21 59.99 -15.21
C VAL A 55 -0.84 58.95 -14.14
N GLY A 56 0.39 58.42 -14.18
CA GLY A 56 0.86 57.39 -13.23
C GLY A 56 0.88 56.00 -13.86
N TYR A 57 0.93 54.96 -13.02
CA TYR A 57 0.92 53.56 -13.46
C TYR A 57 -0.51 53.07 -13.69
N THR A 58 -0.75 52.36 -14.79
CA THR A 58 -2.04 51.71 -15.07
C THR A 58 -1.84 50.20 -15.18
N GLY A 59 -2.78 49.41 -14.66
CA GLY A 59 -2.75 47.95 -14.78
C GLY A 59 -2.74 47.49 -16.25
N ALA A 60 -2.01 46.41 -16.52
CA ALA A 60 -1.77 45.87 -17.86
C ALA A 60 -2.48 44.53 -18.11
N GLY A 61 -3.57 44.26 -17.40
CA GLY A 61 -4.29 42.98 -17.46
C GLY A 61 -3.73 41.92 -16.50
N VAL A 62 -4.04 40.66 -16.80
CA VAL A 62 -3.78 39.48 -15.96
C VAL A 62 -3.11 38.39 -16.79
N HIS A 63 -2.28 37.55 -16.18
CA HIS A 63 -1.79 36.32 -16.78
C HIS A 63 -2.02 35.15 -15.83
N VAL A 64 -1.96 33.93 -16.36
CA VAL A 64 -1.92 32.73 -15.53
C VAL A 64 -0.49 32.56 -15.06
N GLN A 65 -0.28 32.63 -13.75
CA GLN A 65 1.02 32.43 -13.13
C GLN A 65 1.35 30.94 -13.07
N ASP A 66 0.40 30.12 -12.64
CA ASP A 66 0.59 28.67 -12.45
C ASP A 66 -0.76 27.94 -12.40
N ILE A 67 -0.73 26.62 -12.57
CA ILE A 67 -1.85 25.71 -12.25
C ILE A 67 -1.36 24.81 -11.13
N GLN A 68 -1.79 25.10 -9.90
CA GLN A 68 -1.28 24.45 -8.70
C GLN A 68 -2.16 23.30 -8.26
N ARG A 69 -1.53 22.22 -7.79
CA ARG A 69 -2.20 21.12 -7.07
C ARG A 69 -2.55 21.56 -5.65
N LEU A 70 -3.76 21.23 -5.21
CA LEU A 70 -4.19 21.41 -3.82
C LEU A 70 -3.95 20.12 -3.04
N ARG A 71 -2.72 19.94 -2.55
CA ARG A 71 -2.32 18.77 -1.76
C ARG A 71 -1.42 19.17 -0.61
N ASP A 72 -1.60 18.53 0.54
CA ASP A 72 -0.77 18.72 1.73
C ASP A 72 0.26 17.59 1.80
N GLN A 73 1.54 17.95 1.67
CA GLN A 73 2.63 16.97 1.67
C GLN A 73 2.84 16.30 3.03
N HIS A 74 2.52 16.99 4.14
CA HIS A 74 2.64 16.43 5.47
C HIS A 74 1.57 15.36 5.71
N LEU A 75 0.33 15.66 5.32
CA LEU A 75 -0.76 14.68 5.38
C LEU A 75 -0.47 13.45 4.51
N GLU A 76 0.09 13.64 3.31
CA GLU A 76 0.48 12.52 2.44
C GLU A 76 1.56 11.64 3.06
N ALA A 77 2.53 12.22 3.76
CA ALA A 77 3.53 11.44 4.48
C ALA A 77 2.88 10.60 5.59
N GLN A 78 1.98 11.18 6.38
CA GLN A 78 1.23 10.46 7.41
C GLN A 78 0.38 9.33 6.80
N VAL A 79 -0.33 9.60 5.70
CA VAL A 79 -1.13 8.59 4.99
C VAL A 79 -0.26 7.41 4.57
N ARG A 80 0.93 7.63 4.00
CA ARG A 80 1.82 6.52 3.61
C ARG A 80 2.26 5.67 4.80
N THR A 81 2.62 6.31 5.92
CA THR A 81 3.02 5.59 7.14
C THR A 81 1.87 4.75 7.71
N GLU A 82 0.67 5.31 7.81
CA GLU A 82 -0.48 4.58 8.35
C GLU A 82 -1.01 3.52 7.35
N ASN A 83 -0.89 3.77 6.05
CA ASN A 83 -1.22 2.78 5.02
C ASN A 83 -0.33 1.53 5.13
N SER A 84 0.97 1.72 5.37
CA SER A 84 1.90 0.60 5.60
C SER A 84 1.46 -0.27 6.78
N LYS A 85 1.17 0.36 7.93
CA LYS A 85 0.69 -0.35 9.14
C LYS A 85 -0.66 -1.02 8.93
N TYR A 86 -1.58 -0.35 8.24
CA TYR A 86 -2.90 -0.90 7.93
C TYR A 86 -2.78 -2.20 7.14
N ASN A 87 -1.92 -2.24 6.12
CA ASN A 87 -1.73 -3.43 5.30
C ASN A 87 -0.95 -4.54 6.04
N GLU A 88 0.01 -4.19 6.91
CA GLU A 88 0.67 -5.15 7.79
C GLU A 88 -0.35 -5.88 8.68
N LEU A 89 -1.20 -5.12 9.38
CA LEU A 89 -2.22 -5.67 10.26
C LEU A 89 -3.30 -6.41 9.49
N GLY A 90 -3.66 -5.94 8.29
CA GLY A 90 -4.61 -6.60 7.41
C GLY A 90 -4.14 -8.00 6.99
N ALA A 91 -2.88 -8.12 6.53
CA ALA A 91 -2.30 -9.41 6.17
C ALA A 91 -2.23 -10.36 7.38
N LYS A 92 -1.84 -9.83 8.55
CA LYS A 92 -1.79 -10.62 9.79
C LYS A 92 -3.16 -11.13 10.23
N LEU A 93 -4.19 -10.27 10.15
CA LEU A 93 -5.57 -10.65 10.46
C LEU A 93 -6.06 -11.75 9.53
N GLU A 94 -5.86 -11.59 8.22
CA GLU A 94 -6.27 -12.60 7.23
C GLU A 94 -5.64 -13.98 7.51
N GLY A 95 -4.37 -13.99 7.91
CA GLY A 95 -3.68 -15.23 8.31
C GLY A 95 -4.25 -15.86 9.57
N LEU A 96 -4.53 -15.05 10.59
CA LEU A 96 -5.12 -15.52 11.84
C LEU A 96 -6.54 -16.06 11.65
N GLU A 97 -7.37 -15.41 10.83
CA GLU A 97 -8.72 -15.89 10.48
C GLU A 97 -8.67 -17.26 9.79
N GLN A 98 -7.70 -17.47 8.90
CA GLN A 98 -7.50 -18.78 8.26
C GLN A 98 -7.05 -19.84 9.26
N ILE A 99 -6.15 -19.50 10.19
CA ILE A 99 -5.74 -20.42 11.26
C ILE A 99 -6.92 -20.76 12.17
N GLU A 100 -7.71 -19.77 12.59
CA GLU A 100 -8.93 -19.99 13.38
C GLU A 100 -9.89 -20.93 12.67
N SER A 101 -10.09 -20.75 11.36
CA SER A 101 -10.93 -21.62 10.55
C SER A 101 -10.37 -23.05 10.40
N ILE A 102 -9.04 -23.23 10.40
CA ILE A 102 -8.40 -24.56 10.34
C ILE A 102 -8.69 -25.35 11.61
N PHE A 103 -8.52 -24.72 12.77
CA PHE A 103 -8.76 -25.39 14.05
C PHE A 103 -10.25 -25.58 14.34
N GLY A 104 -11.09 -24.58 14.01
CA GLY A 104 -12.55 -24.69 14.19
C GLY A 104 -12.97 -25.00 15.63
N GLU A 105 -12.16 -24.57 16.61
CA GLU A 105 -12.38 -24.82 18.03
C GLU A 105 -12.80 -23.54 18.77
N PRO A 106 -13.71 -23.66 19.77
CA PRO A 106 -14.34 -24.89 20.26
C PRO A 106 -15.53 -25.35 19.41
N SER A 107 -15.70 -26.66 19.24
CA SER A 107 -16.88 -27.27 18.61
C SER A 107 -17.15 -28.68 19.15
N ASP A 108 -18.39 -29.16 19.00
CA ASP A 108 -18.80 -30.52 19.44
C ASP A 108 -18.09 -31.64 18.66
N THR A 109 -17.49 -31.30 17.51
CA THR A 109 -16.69 -32.21 16.67
C THR A 109 -15.21 -31.81 16.65
N GLY A 110 -14.79 -30.89 17.52
CA GLY A 110 -13.41 -30.43 17.63
C GLY A 110 -12.50 -31.50 18.22
N LEU A 111 -11.19 -31.34 18.02
CA LEU A 111 -10.16 -32.23 18.56
C LEU A 111 -10.28 -32.37 20.08
N SER A 112 -10.57 -31.28 20.80
CA SER A 112 -10.82 -31.25 22.23
C SER A 112 -11.99 -32.16 22.66
N ALA A 113 -13.09 -32.18 21.90
CA ALA A 113 -14.24 -33.06 22.18
C ALA A 113 -13.89 -34.53 21.93
N ILE A 114 -13.19 -34.81 20.81
CA ILE A 114 -12.76 -36.17 20.45
C ILE A 114 -11.78 -36.73 21.50
N PHE A 115 -10.87 -35.91 22.02
CA PHE A 115 -9.98 -36.30 23.12
C PHE A 115 -10.74 -36.64 24.40
N ASN A 116 -11.73 -35.82 24.78
CA ASN A 116 -12.56 -36.10 25.95
C ASN A 116 -13.29 -37.44 25.80
N ASP A 117 -13.89 -37.70 24.64
CA ASP A 117 -14.57 -38.96 24.36
C ASP A 117 -13.61 -40.16 24.37
N PHE A 118 -12.40 -40.00 23.81
CA PHE A 118 -11.37 -41.02 23.87
C PHE A 118 -11.00 -41.40 25.31
N PHE A 119 -10.73 -40.41 26.17
CA PHE A 119 -10.36 -40.68 27.57
C PHE A 119 -11.52 -41.21 28.41
N ASN A 120 -12.74 -40.70 28.20
CA ASN A 120 -13.94 -41.21 28.85
C ASN A 120 -14.18 -42.69 28.50
N ASN A 121 -14.08 -43.04 27.21
CA ASN A 121 -14.24 -44.42 26.76
C ASN A 121 -13.12 -45.33 27.30
N LEU A 122 -11.89 -44.81 27.42
CA LEU A 122 -10.78 -45.54 28.03
C LEU A 122 -11.00 -45.81 29.52
N GLU A 123 -11.58 -44.87 30.25
CA GLU A 123 -11.95 -45.06 31.66
C GLU A 123 -13.07 -46.11 31.82
N GLU A 124 -14.04 -46.14 30.91
CA GLU A 124 -15.07 -47.20 30.88
C GLU A 124 -14.47 -48.57 30.51
N LEU A 125 -13.56 -48.63 29.54
CA LEU A 125 -12.89 -49.90 29.18
C LEU A 125 -12.06 -50.44 30.35
N LYS A 126 -11.49 -49.58 31.19
CA LYS A 126 -10.77 -50.00 32.40
C LYS A 126 -11.69 -50.75 33.38
N LYS A 127 -12.98 -50.40 33.44
CA LYS A 127 -13.98 -51.07 34.30
C LYS A 127 -14.40 -52.42 33.73
N ASP A 128 -14.49 -52.56 32.41
CA ASP A 128 -14.77 -53.83 31.72
C ASP A 128 -13.85 -54.04 30.48
N PRO A 129 -12.65 -54.61 30.69
CA PRO A 129 -11.68 -54.82 29.61
C PRO A 129 -12.15 -55.81 28.54
N SER A 130 -13.18 -56.62 28.81
CA SER A 130 -13.68 -57.65 27.89
C SER A 130 -14.68 -57.10 26.86
N ASN A 131 -15.18 -55.88 27.08
CA ASN A 131 -16.17 -55.24 26.23
C ASN A 131 -15.61 -54.89 24.84
N LYS A 132 -15.99 -55.68 23.83
CA LYS A 132 -15.54 -55.50 22.45
C LYS A 132 -16.05 -54.21 21.79
N ALA A 133 -17.21 -53.71 22.20
CA ALA A 133 -17.73 -52.45 21.67
C ALA A 133 -16.87 -51.26 22.12
N LEU A 134 -16.49 -51.20 23.41
CA LEU A 134 -15.60 -50.16 23.94
C LEU A 134 -14.20 -50.23 23.32
N GLN A 135 -13.65 -51.44 23.12
CA GLN A 135 -12.38 -51.62 22.40
C GLN A 135 -12.43 -51.05 20.97
N SER A 136 -13.53 -51.28 20.25
CA SER A 136 -13.70 -50.75 18.88
C SER A 136 -13.83 -49.23 18.87
N LEU A 137 -14.60 -48.67 19.81
CA LEU A 137 -14.84 -47.23 19.89
C LEU A 137 -13.57 -46.44 20.22
N ILE A 138 -12.75 -46.92 21.15
CA ILE A 138 -11.44 -46.29 21.46
C ILE A 138 -10.51 -46.31 20.25
N LYS A 139 -10.49 -47.43 19.52
CA LYS A 139 -9.69 -47.54 18.29
C LYS A 139 -10.15 -46.54 17.24
N GLU A 140 -11.46 -46.39 17.05
CA GLU A 140 -12.06 -45.42 16.13
C GLU A 140 -11.73 -43.98 16.54
N ASN A 141 -11.95 -43.62 17.81
CA ASN A 141 -11.58 -42.30 18.33
C ASN A 141 -10.09 -42.00 18.15
N GLY A 142 -9.21 -42.98 18.42
CA GLY A 142 -7.78 -42.83 18.21
C GLY A 142 -7.42 -42.59 16.74
N GLN A 143 -8.10 -43.27 15.81
CA GLN A 143 -7.95 -43.01 14.38
C GLN A 143 -8.44 -41.61 14.02
N THR A 144 -9.60 -41.17 14.53
CA THR A 144 -10.13 -39.83 14.29
C THR A 144 -9.20 -38.73 14.82
N ILE A 145 -8.59 -38.90 16.01
CA ILE A 145 -7.58 -37.98 16.54
C ILE A 145 -6.40 -37.89 15.58
N ALA A 146 -5.83 -39.03 15.18
CA ALA A 146 -4.69 -39.07 14.26
C ALA A 146 -5.03 -38.41 12.91
N ASP A 147 -6.20 -38.71 12.34
CA ASP A 147 -6.67 -38.13 11.08
C ASP A 147 -6.86 -36.61 11.21
N THR A 148 -7.42 -36.13 12.32
CA THR A 148 -7.65 -34.69 12.58
C THR A 148 -6.32 -33.94 12.72
N VAL A 149 -5.38 -34.47 13.50
CA VAL A 149 -4.03 -33.89 13.65
C VAL A 149 -3.30 -33.83 12.31
N ASN A 150 -3.35 -34.91 11.52
CA ASN A 150 -2.77 -34.92 10.18
C ASN A 150 -3.43 -33.91 9.24
N GLN A 151 -4.75 -33.70 9.36
CA GLN A 151 -5.47 -32.68 8.60
C GLN A 151 -5.02 -31.26 8.99
N PHE A 152 -4.85 -30.96 10.28
CA PHE A 152 -4.32 -29.66 10.73
C PHE A 152 -2.94 -29.40 10.15
N THR A 153 -2.02 -30.36 10.24
CA THR A 153 -0.67 -30.22 9.65
C THR A 153 -0.75 -29.95 8.14
N THR A 154 -1.56 -30.73 7.41
CA THR A 154 -1.73 -30.56 5.95
C THR A 154 -2.31 -29.19 5.59
N GLN A 155 -3.28 -28.71 6.36
CA GLN A 155 -3.92 -27.41 6.12
C GLN A 155 -2.98 -26.25 6.47
N LEU A 156 -2.22 -26.34 7.55
CA LEU A 156 -1.20 -25.35 7.92
C LEU A 156 -0.05 -25.31 6.91
N ASP A 157 0.39 -26.46 6.39
CA ASP A 157 1.40 -26.51 5.33
C ASP A 157 0.91 -25.83 4.05
N LYS A 158 -0.34 -26.11 3.65
CA LYS A 158 -0.97 -25.45 2.51
C LYS A 158 -1.11 -23.94 2.73
N LEU A 159 -1.47 -23.53 3.94
CA LEU A 159 -1.56 -22.12 4.30
C LEU A 159 -0.17 -21.44 4.22
N SER A 160 0.87 -22.08 4.74
CA SER A 160 2.26 -21.60 4.66
C SER A 160 2.73 -21.44 3.21
N GLN A 161 2.44 -22.44 2.35
CA GLN A 161 2.75 -22.37 0.93
C GLN A 161 2.02 -21.22 0.24
N ASN A 162 0.70 -21.13 0.39
CA ASN A 162 -0.10 -20.05 -0.22
C ASN A 162 0.35 -18.66 0.24
N THR A 163 0.72 -18.53 1.52
CA THR A 163 1.22 -17.28 2.11
C THR A 163 2.56 -16.90 1.49
N SER A 164 3.45 -17.87 1.28
CA SER A 164 4.75 -17.67 0.62
C SER A 164 4.57 -17.25 -0.83
N GLU A 165 3.67 -17.90 -1.58
CA GLU A 165 3.37 -17.56 -2.99
C GLU A 165 2.81 -16.13 -3.11
N ARG A 166 1.88 -15.74 -2.24
CA ARG A 166 1.33 -14.37 -2.22
C ARG A 166 2.38 -13.31 -1.89
N LYS A 167 3.30 -13.62 -0.97
CA LYS A 167 4.43 -12.73 -0.67
C LYS A 167 5.32 -12.55 -1.89
N GLU A 168 5.65 -13.64 -2.60
CA GLU A 168 6.45 -13.60 -3.83
C GLU A 168 5.82 -12.76 -4.95
N ASP A 169 4.49 -12.82 -5.10
CA ASP A 169 3.73 -11.98 -6.04
C ASP A 169 3.77 -10.49 -5.64
N LEU A 170 3.69 -10.21 -4.33
CA LEU A 170 3.81 -8.84 -3.80
C LEU A 170 5.21 -8.27 -4.00
N LEU A 171 6.27 -9.06 -3.86
CA LEU A 171 7.63 -8.63 -4.18
C LEU A 171 7.76 -8.26 -5.67
N SER A 172 7.13 -9.05 -6.56
CA SER A 172 7.11 -8.73 -8.00
C SER A 172 6.38 -7.41 -8.26
N THR A 173 5.22 -7.24 -7.63
CA THR A 173 4.42 -6.01 -7.75
C THR A 173 5.20 -4.80 -7.21
N ALA A 174 5.91 -4.96 -6.10
CA ALA A 174 6.75 -3.91 -5.55
C ALA A 174 7.88 -3.50 -6.51
N MET A 175 8.49 -4.46 -7.21
CA MET A 175 9.51 -4.18 -8.22
C MET A 175 8.94 -3.35 -9.37
N ASP A 176 7.78 -3.76 -9.91
CA ASP A 176 7.11 -3.03 -10.99
C ASP A 176 6.73 -1.59 -10.58
N LEU A 177 6.29 -1.41 -9.33
CA LEU A 177 6.01 -0.10 -8.76
C LEU A 177 7.28 0.75 -8.60
N MET A 178 8.39 0.16 -8.13
CA MET A 178 9.67 0.85 -8.02
C MET A 178 10.17 1.32 -9.38
N ASP A 179 10.09 0.47 -10.40
CA ASP A 179 10.50 0.83 -11.76
C ASP A 179 9.58 1.90 -12.38
N SER A 180 8.28 1.83 -12.11
CA SER A 180 7.33 2.87 -12.50
C SER A 180 7.65 4.22 -11.82
N ILE A 181 8.05 4.20 -10.54
CA ILE A 181 8.47 5.41 -9.81
C ILE A 181 9.76 5.98 -10.42
N LYS A 182 10.74 5.14 -10.74
CA LYS A 182 11.98 5.55 -11.42
C LYS A 182 11.66 6.21 -12.78
N ALA A 183 10.81 5.60 -13.59
CA ALA A 183 10.39 6.14 -14.88
C ALA A 183 9.66 7.50 -14.75
N VAL A 184 8.76 7.64 -13.77
CA VAL A 184 8.07 8.91 -13.50
C VAL A 184 9.06 9.98 -13.02
N ASN A 185 10.03 9.63 -12.18
CA ASN A 185 11.10 10.53 -11.75
C ASN A 185 11.92 11.05 -12.93
N GLU A 186 12.29 10.20 -13.89
CA GLU A 186 12.98 10.64 -15.11
C GLU A 186 12.14 11.61 -15.95
N ASN A 187 10.84 11.35 -16.08
CA ASN A 187 9.92 12.22 -16.82
C ASN A 187 9.73 13.56 -16.11
N LEU A 188 9.66 13.57 -14.77
CA LEU A 188 9.65 14.79 -13.97
C LEU A 188 10.94 15.59 -14.17
N GLU A 189 12.10 14.92 -14.15
CA GLU A 189 13.38 15.58 -14.38
C GLU A 189 13.43 16.24 -15.78
N LYS A 190 12.96 15.54 -16.82
CA LYS A 190 12.88 16.09 -18.19
C LYS A 190 11.91 17.29 -18.28
N ALA A 191 10.77 17.21 -17.61
CA ALA A 191 9.78 18.28 -17.58
C ALA A 191 10.33 19.55 -16.91
N TYR A 192 10.93 19.43 -15.72
CA TYR A 192 11.50 20.56 -14.99
C TYR A 192 12.78 21.12 -15.64
N LYS A 193 13.52 20.31 -16.41
CA LYS A 193 14.61 20.81 -17.27
C LYS A 193 14.09 21.66 -18.44
N THR A 194 12.89 21.37 -18.94
CA THR A 194 12.29 22.09 -20.07
C THR A 194 11.72 23.44 -19.63
N ASP A 195 10.97 23.46 -18.52
CA ASP A 195 10.47 24.69 -17.92
C ASP A 195 10.37 24.52 -16.40
N PRO A 196 11.31 25.09 -15.61
CA PRO A 196 11.32 24.92 -14.16
C PRO A 196 10.16 25.66 -13.47
N THR A 197 9.44 26.52 -14.19
CA THR A 197 8.34 27.33 -13.64
C THR A 197 6.97 26.68 -13.80
N LYS A 198 6.87 25.60 -14.59
CA LYS A 198 5.59 24.93 -14.87
C LYS A 198 5.58 23.52 -14.27
N SER A 199 4.62 23.29 -13.38
CA SER A 199 4.48 22.01 -12.72
C SER A 199 3.77 20.98 -13.62
N PRO A 200 4.39 19.81 -13.92
CA PRO A 200 3.74 18.72 -14.64
C PRO A 200 2.81 17.95 -13.68
N ASN A 201 1.62 18.49 -13.45
CA ASN A 201 0.71 18.04 -12.39
C ASN A 201 0.31 16.57 -12.50
N GLU A 202 0.09 16.07 -13.72
CA GLU A 202 -0.31 14.70 -13.98
C GLU A 202 0.81 13.71 -13.60
N LEU A 203 2.07 14.04 -13.91
CA LEU A 203 3.22 13.21 -13.49
C LEU A 203 3.38 13.21 -11.98
N LEU A 204 3.12 14.33 -11.31
CA LEU A 204 3.17 14.40 -9.86
C LEU A 204 2.04 13.61 -9.20
N ASP A 205 0.82 13.63 -9.76
CA ASP A 205 -0.29 12.79 -9.31
C ASP A 205 0.02 11.31 -9.49
N GLN A 206 0.58 10.92 -10.66
CA GLN A 206 0.99 9.55 -10.95
C GLN A 206 2.06 9.07 -9.95
N ARG A 207 3.10 9.88 -9.73
CA ARG A 207 4.15 9.60 -8.73
C ARG A 207 3.55 9.35 -7.35
N ASP A 208 2.69 10.26 -6.90
CA ASP A 208 2.13 10.18 -5.55
C ASP A 208 1.19 8.97 -5.39
N ASN A 209 0.49 8.55 -6.46
CA ASN A 209 -0.30 7.33 -6.45
C ASN A 209 0.60 6.08 -6.35
N LEU A 210 1.66 6.00 -7.17
CA LEU A 210 2.61 4.88 -7.11
C LEU A 210 3.29 4.78 -5.74
N LEU A 211 3.67 5.91 -5.14
CA LEU A 211 4.22 5.94 -3.77
C LEU A 211 3.20 5.45 -2.74
N ARG A 212 1.92 5.77 -2.91
CA ARG A 212 0.86 5.28 -2.01
C ARG A 212 0.67 3.78 -2.14
N GLU A 213 0.63 3.25 -3.37
CA GLU A 213 0.55 1.81 -3.62
C GLU A 213 1.76 1.07 -3.04
N LEU A 214 2.98 1.57 -3.30
CA LEU A 214 4.19 0.98 -2.74
C LEU A 214 4.21 1.02 -1.21
N SER A 215 3.72 2.12 -0.60
CA SER A 215 3.64 2.24 0.87
C SER A 215 2.71 1.21 1.52
N GLY A 216 1.73 0.67 0.78
CA GLY A 216 0.90 -0.43 1.27
C GLY A 216 1.66 -1.76 1.33
N ILE A 217 2.63 -1.96 0.44
CA ILE A 217 3.43 -3.19 0.38
C ILE A 217 4.55 -3.18 1.41
N MET A 218 5.22 -2.04 1.58
CA MET A 218 6.37 -1.87 2.47
C MET A 218 6.47 -0.44 3.02
N ASP A 219 7.14 -0.26 4.16
CA ASP A 219 7.41 1.06 4.71
C ASP A 219 8.47 1.80 3.89
N ILE A 220 8.08 2.96 3.36
CA ILE A 220 8.94 3.80 2.55
C ILE A 220 9.12 5.18 3.19
N ASP A 221 10.34 5.68 3.14
CA ASP A 221 10.67 7.07 3.36
C ASP A 221 10.82 7.79 2.02
N VAL A 222 10.24 8.97 1.90
CA VAL A 222 10.19 9.73 0.65
C VAL A 222 10.69 11.14 0.91
N LYS A 223 11.80 11.49 0.26
CA LYS A 223 12.35 12.84 0.26
C LYS A 223 12.15 13.49 -1.11
N ILE A 224 11.50 14.65 -1.13
CA ILE A 224 11.34 15.46 -2.34
C ILE A 224 12.60 16.31 -2.54
N ASN A 225 13.19 16.24 -3.73
CA ASN A 225 14.36 17.00 -4.13
C ASN A 225 13.97 18.37 -4.71
N ASP A 226 14.94 19.27 -4.89
CA ASP A 226 14.70 20.64 -5.38
C ASP A 226 14.02 20.71 -6.76
N ASN A 227 14.25 19.71 -7.61
CA ASN A 227 13.62 19.55 -8.93
C ASN A 227 12.29 18.77 -8.86
N GLN A 228 11.71 18.61 -7.68
CA GLN A 228 10.48 17.86 -7.41
C GLN A 228 10.53 16.37 -7.78
N THR A 229 11.71 15.80 -8.07
CA THR A 229 11.86 14.33 -8.09
C THR A 229 11.86 13.80 -6.67
N VAL A 230 11.64 12.50 -6.51
CA VAL A 230 11.68 11.85 -5.20
C VAL A 230 12.85 10.90 -5.06
N SER A 231 13.53 10.98 -3.93
CA SER A 231 14.42 9.94 -3.43
C SER A 231 13.61 9.06 -2.48
N VAL A 232 13.47 7.78 -2.82
CA VAL A 232 12.67 6.82 -2.07
C VAL A 232 13.59 5.78 -1.46
N SER A 233 13.44 5.55 -0.17
CA SER A 233 14.14 4.50 0.56
C SER A 233 13.17 3.61 1.30
N ILE A 234 13.43 2.31 1.34
CA ILE A 234 12.69 1.33 2.13
C ILE A 234 13.26 1.38 3.54
N LYS A 235 12.39 1.46 4.56
CA LYS A 235 12.84 1.38 5.95
C LYS A 235 13.08 -0.08 6.33
N THR A 236 14.30 -0.37 6.73
CA THR A 236 14.70 -1.68 7.24
C THR A 236 15.41 -1.52 8.57
N GLU A 237 15.43 -2.59 9.37
CA GLU A 237 16.09 -2.60 10.69
C GLU A 237 17.59 -2.26 10.62
N ASP A 238 18.26 -2.63 9.51
CA ASP A 238 19.68 -2.35 9.26
C ASP A 238 19.94 -0.94 8.72
N GLY A 239 18.89 -0.14 8.51
CA GLY A 239 18.92 1.19 7.94
C GLY A 239 18.14 1.33 6.63
N PRO A 240 17.98 2.56 6.12
CA PRO A 240 17.21 2.80 4.90
C PRO A 240 17.96 2.31 3.65
N VAL A 241 17.27 1.56 2.78
CA VAL A 241 17.80 1.08 1.49
C VAL A 241 17.14 1.83 0.35
N SER A 242 17.91 2.47 -0.53
CA SER A 242 17.37 3.22 -1.67
C SER A 242 16.78 2.30 -2.73
N ILE A 243 15.61 2.65 -3.29
CA ILE A 243 14.99 1.86 -4.38
C ILE A 243 15.85 1.86 -5.66
N ASN A 244 16.77 2.81 -5.79
CA ASN A 244 17.68 2.88 -6.94
C ASN A 244 18.81 1.85 -6.85
N ASP A 245 19.11 1.34 -5.65
CA ASP A 245 20.12 0.31 -5.45
C ASP A 245 19.54 -1.10 -5.66
N ILE A 246 18.21 -1.21 -5.73
CA ILE A 246 17.45 -2.44 -5.97
C ILE A 246 17.10 -2.51 -7.47
N ASN A 247 17.74 -3.45 -8.15
CA ASN A 247 17.62 -3.68 -9.59
C ASN A 247 17.16 -5.09 -9.95
N SER A 248 17.02 -5.98 -8.97
CA SER A 248 16.52 -7.33 -9.18
C SER A 248 15.68 -7.81 -8.01
N LYS A 249 14.80 -8.79 -8.27
CA LYS A 249 13.92 -9.36 -7.26
C LYS A 249 14.72 -10.03 -6.14
N GLU A 250 15.88 -10.62 -6.45
CA GLU A 250 16.76 -11.25 -5.47
C GLU A 250 17.26 -10.23 -4.44
N GLN A 251 17.66 -9.03 -4.87
CA GLN A 251 18.10 -7.98 -3.95
C GLN A 251 16.97 -7.49 -3.03
N LEU A 252 15.73 -7.48 -3.53
CA LEU A 252 14.57 -7.15 -2.72
C LEU A 252 14.21 -8.28 -1.74
N ALA A 253 14.34 -9.53 -2.17
CA ALA A 253 14.15 -10.71 -1.31
C ALA A 253 15.19 -10.77 -0.18
N ASP A 254 16.44 -10.35 -0.41
CA ASP A 254 17.49 -10.32 0.61
C ASP A 254 17.18 -9.37 1.79
N ILE A 255 16.37 -8.33 1.55
CA ILE A 255 15.99 -7.35 2.57
C ILE A 255 14.57 -7.54 3.11
N GLU A 256 13.76 -8.43 2.53
CA GLU A 256 12.33 -8.56 2.85
C GLU A 256 12.07 -8.87 4.33
N GLY A 257 12.94 -9.69 4.94
CA GLY A 257 12.83 -10.10 6.34
C GLY A 257 13.17 -9.00 7.33
N LYS A 258 13.69 -7.86 6.85
CA LYS A 258 14.15 -6.73 7.67
C LYS A 258 13.26 -5.49 7.49
N ILE A 259 12.22 -5.58 6.65
CA ILE A 259 11.31 -4.47 6.39
C ILE A 259 10.49 -4.19 7.67
N GLU A 260 10.46 -2.93 8.10
CA GLU A 260 9.89 -2.56 9.42
C GLU A 260 8.35 -2.55 9.47
N SER A 261 7.67 -2.37 8.33
CA SER A 261 6.20 -2.29 8.23
C SER A 261 5.73 -2.55 6.79
N GLY A 262 4.44 -2.86 6.62
CA GLY A 262 3.80 -3.11 5.33
C GLY A 262 3.28 -4.53 5.16
N ALA A 263 2.59 -4.79 4.05
CA ALA A 263 2.06 -6.12 3.74
C ALA A 263 3.13 -7.21 3.80
N ILE A 264 4.35 -6.97 3.29
CA ILE A 264 5.46 -7.95 3.31
C ILE A 264 5.80 -8.38 4.73
N LYS A 265 5.90 -7.44 5.68
CA LYS A 265 6.10 -7.77 7.08
C LYS A 265 4.93 -8.56 7.65
N GLY A 266 3.69 -8.17 7.32
CA GLY A 266 2.50 -8.91 7.73
C GLY A 266 2.50 -10.37 7.26
N TYR A 267 2.94 -10.63 6.02
CA TYR A 267 3.12 -11.99 5.50
C TYR A 267 4.27 -12.76 6.17
N ASN A 268 5.39 -12.10 6.46
CA ASN A 268 6.48 -12.73 7.22
C ASN A 268 6.04 -13.10 8.65
N ASP A 269 5.33 -12.20 9.32
CA ASP A 269 4.70 -12.44 10.62
C ASP A 269 3.72 -13.61 10.56
N GLN A 270 2.87 -13.66 9.53
CA GLN A 270 1.94 -14.76 9.32
C GLN A 270 2.67 -16.10 9.15
N LEU A 271 3.73 -16.16 8.33
CA LEU A 271 4.53 -17.37 8.18
C LEU A 271 5.15 -17.83 9.51
N ALA A 272 5.69 -16.91 10.31
CA ALA A 272 6.22 -17.22 11.63
C ALA A 272 5.15 -17.77 12.57
N ILE A 273 3.94 -17.19 12.54
CA ILE A 273 2.80 -17.68 13.33
C ILE A 273 2.40 -19.09 12.87
N ILE A 274 2.26 -19.34 11.57
CA ILE A 274 1.91 -20.65 11.02
C ILE A 274 2.92 -21.71 11.48
N GLU A 275 4.22 -21.44 11.39
CA GLU A 275 5.26 -22.37 11.84
C GLU A 275 5.22 -22.62 13.36
N SER A 276 4.88 -21.61 14.16
CA SER A 276 4.62 -21.81 15.59
C SER A 276 3.45 -22.78 15.82
N TYR A 277 2.33 -22.61 15.12
CA TYR A 277 1.18 -23.52 15.25
C TYR A 277 1.49 -24.92 14.76
N LYS A 278 2.26 -25.07 13.67
CA LYS A 278 2.75 -26.38 13.20
C LYS A 278 3.60 -27.06 14.25
N THR A 279 4.47 -26.32 14.94
CA THR A 279 5.29 -26.86 16.03
C THR A 279 4.41 -27.35 17.16
N SER A 280 3.40 -26.58 17.58
CA SER A 280 2.46 -26.99 18.63
C SER A 280 1.61 -28.22 18.23
N VAL A 281 1.17 -28.32 16.97
CA VAL A 281 0.45 -29.52 16.48
C VAL A 281 1.36 -30.76 16.49
N ASN A 282 2.63 -30.60 16.12
CA ASN A 282 3.60 -31.70 16.17
C ASN A 282 3.97 -32.11 17.61
N GLU A 283 3.96 -31.18 18.56
CA GLU A 283 4.15 -31.49 19.99
C GLU A 283 2.94 -32.20 20.62
N LEU A 284 1.74 -31.96 20.08
CA LEU A 284 0.51 -32.63 20.50
C LEU A 284 0.41 -34.07 19.99
N ALA A 285 0.99 -34.35 18.82
CA ALA A 285 0.99 -35.64 18.14
C ALA A 285 1.89 -36.69 18.81
#